data_AF-A0A534Q2H0-F1
#
_entry.id   AF-A0A534Q2H0-F1
#
_cell.length_a   1.000
_cell.length_b   1.000
_cell.length_c   1.000
_cell.angle_alpha   90.00
_cell.angle_beta   90.00
_cell.angle_gamma   90.00
#
_symmetry.space_group_name_H-M   'P 1'
#
loop_
_entity.id
_entity.type
_entity.pdbx_description
1 polymer ?
#
loop_
_entity_poly.entity_id
_entity_poly.type
_entity_poly.pdbx_seq_one_letter_code
_entity_poly.pdbx_strand_id
1 'polypeptide(L)'
;MKAVSFELSLPRLAAARIAGFFSPAGFVAPFGPTRLLDLPDPRPRRDDWVVVRPAVTGVCGSDIKEIFLDADLDNPLRALISFPHVLGHEVAATVIEAGPAVRRVRGGDRVAVSPWLPCEVRGLPLCRYCEQGDFSLCDNFTVGDIAPGMHAGN
;
A
#
# COMPACT_ATOMS: atom_id res chain seq x y z
N MET A 1 2.55 11.69 10.38
CA MET A 1 2.18 10.36 10.95
C MET A 1 3.35 9.37 10.97
N LYS A 2 3.37 8.43 11.93
CA LYS A 2 4.29 7.28 11.91
C LYS A 2 3.81 6.23 10.92
N ALA A 3 4.70 5.66 10.12
CA ALA A 3 4.39 4.63 9.14
C ALA A 3 5.53 3.61 9.03
N VAL A 4 5.18 2.34 8.84
CA VAL A 4 6.16 1.30 8.46
C VAL A 4 6.27 1.32 6.95
N SER A 5 7.43 1.72 6.44
CA SER A 5 7.69 1.81 5.01
C SER A 5 8.78 0.84 4.59
N PHE A 6 8.62 0.27 3.39
CA PHE A 6 9.63 -0.53 2.74
C PHE A 6 10.18 0.22 1.53
N GLU A 7 11.50 0.26 1.44
CA GLU A 7 12.24 0.93 0.38
C GLU A 7 13.05 -0.09 -0.42
N LEU A 8 12.84 -0.12 -1.73
CA LEU A 8 13.60 -0.96 -2.63
C LEU A 8 14.98 -0.36 -2.89
N SER A 9 15.95 -0.71 -2.04
CA SER A 9 17.34 -0.29 -2.14
C SER A 9 18.25 -1.52 -2.14
N LEU A 10 18.89 -1.82 -3.27
CA LEU A 10 19.76 -3.01 -3.41
C LEU A 10 20.82 -3.10 -2.29
N PRO A 11 21.53 -2.02 -1.90
CA PRO A 11 22.47 -2.08 -0.78
C PRO A 11 21.81 -2.50 0.54
N ARG A 12 20.61 -2.00 0.82
CA ARG A 12 19.89 -2.33 2.06
C ARG A 12 19.32 -3.73 2.06
N LEU A 13 18.82 -4.19 0.91
CA LEU A 13 18.40 -5.58 0.74
C LEU A 13 19.56 -6.54 1.00
N ALA A 14 20.74 -6.25 0.45
CA ALA A 14 21.93 -7.05 0.68
C ALA A 14 22.34 -7.03 2.16
N ALA A 15 22.40 -5.85 2.78
CA ALA A 15 22.72 -5.71 4.20
C ALA A 15 21.73 -6.47 5.10
N ALA A 16 20.42 -6.36 4.83
CA ALA A 16 19.38 -7.06 5.57
C ALA A 16 19.47 -8.59 5.39
N ARG A 17 19.75 -9.09 4.18
CA ARG A 17 19.96 -10.54 3.96
C ARG A 17 21.19 -11.07 4.70
N ILE A 18 22.30 -10.34 4.67
CA ILE A 18 23.53 -10.73 5.40
C ILE A 18 23.26 -10.75 6.91
N ALA A 19 22.66 -9.70 7.46
CA ALA A 19 22.34 -9.66 8.88
C ALA A 19 21.28 -10.70 9.27
N GLY A 20 20.26 -10.87 8.43
CA GLY A 20 19.18 -11.84 8.53
C GLY A 20 19.65 -13.29 8.62
N PHE A 21 20.74 -13.60 7.90
CA PHE A 21 21.41 -14.90 7.97
C PHE A 21 21.91 -15.24 9.39
N PHE A 22 22.40 -14.24 10.13
CA PHE A 22 22.88 -14.44 11.50
C PHE A 22 21.77 -14.31 12.55
N SER A 23 20.77 -13.47 12.30
CA SER A 23 19.64 -13.26 13.21
C SER A 23 18.41 -12.73 12.46
N PRO A 24 17.19 -13.25 12.73
CA PRO A 24 15.96 -12.68 12.16
C PRO A 24 15.77 -11.18 12.43
N ALA A 25 16.33 -10.65 13.52
CA ALA A 25 16.29 -9.22 13.82
C ALA A 25 17.03 -8.36 12.77
N GLY A 26 17.94 -8.96 11.99
CA GLY A 26 18.66 -8.28 10.91
C GLY A 26 17.75 -7.78 9.78
N PHE A 27 16.60 -8.42 9.54
CA PHE A 27 15.64 -8.01 8.51
C PHE A 27 14.89 -6.72 8.86
N VAL A 28 14.77 -6.41 10.15
CA VAL A 28 14.08 -5.20 10.67
C VAL A 28 15.05 -4.20 11.29
N ALA A 29 16.35 -4.37 11.06
CA ALA A 29 17.36 -3.45 11.56
C ALA A 29 17.26 -2.08 10.85
N PRO A 30 17.72 -0.97 11.48
CA PRO A 30 17.59 0.38 10.91
C PRO A 30 18.26 0.59 9.54
N PHE A 31 19.25 -0.23 9.19
CA PHE A 31 19.91 -0.23 7.87
C PHE A 31 19.14 -1.03 6.81
N GLY A 32 18.13 -1.80 7.22
CA GLY A 32 17.32 -2.64 6.35
C GLY A 32 16.33 -1.84 5.49
N PRO A 33 15.65 -2.53 4.56
CA PRO A 33 14.70 -1.91 3.65
C PRO A 33 13.41 -1.48 4.37
N THR A 34 13.00 -2.22 5.41
CA THR A 34 11.80 -1.93 6.23
C THR A 34 12.15 -1.01 7.38
N ARG A 35 11.48 0.14 7.50
CA ARG A 35 11.76 1.14 8.53
C ARG A 35 10.49 1.80 9.06
N LEU A 36 10.52 2.17 10.33
CA LEU A 36 9.54 3.08 10.93
C LEU A 36 9.95 4.52 10.65
N LEU A 37 9.14 5.25 9.90
CA LEU A 37 9.40 6.63 9.48
C LEU A 37 8.30 7.57 10.00
N ASP A 38 8.66 8.84 10.20
CA ASP A 38 7.69 9.93 10.35
C ASP A 38 7.45 10.57 8.97
N LEU A 39 6.24 10.40 8.45
CA LEU A 39 5.80 10.94 7.16
C LEU A 39 4.88 12.16 7.36
N PRO A 40 4.76 13.06 6.37
CA PRO A 40 3.72 14.08 6.37
C PRO A 40 2.34 13.45 6.49
N ASP A 41 1.40 14.17 7.10
CA ASP A 41 0.02 13.70 7.13
C ASP A 41 -0.58 13.73 5.71
N PRO A 42 -1.35 12.69 5.32
CA PRO A 42 -1.93 12.61 3.99
C PRO A 42 -2.96 13.72 3.76
N ARG A 43 -3.14 14.04 2.48
CA ARG A 43 -4.20 14.93 1.98
C ARG A 43 -5.03 14.18 0.95
N PRO A 44 -6.32 14.49 0.78
CA PRO A 44 -7.09 13.96 -0.33
C PRO A 44 -6.37 14.22 -1.65
N ARG A 45 -6.19 13.17 -2.48
CA ARG A 45 -5.56 13.30 -3.80
C ARG A 45 -6.46 14.01 -4.80
N ARG A 46 -7.76 13.77 -4.69
CA ARG A 46 -8.82 14.35 -5.51
C ARG A 46 -10.05 14.60 -4.65
N ASP A 47 -11.01 15.31 -5.22
CA ASP A 47 -12.24 15.71 -4.52
C ASP A 47 -13.14 14.53 -4.12
N ASP A 48 -12.98 13.38 -4.75
CA ASP A 48 -13.68 12.12 -4.48
C ASP A 48 -12.98 11.21 -3.46
N TRP A 49 -11.85 11.66 -2.88
CA TRP A 49 -11.06 10.88 -1.92
C TRP A 49 -11.39 11.21 -0.47
N VAL A 50 -11.08 10.25 0.41
CA VAL A 50 -11.15 10.44 1.86
C VAL A 50 -9.79 10.22 2.49
N VAL A 51 -9.51 10.93 3.58
CA VAL A 51 -8.42 10.61 4.49
C VAL A 51 -9.01 9.87 5.67
N VAL A 52 -8.39 8.76 6.03
CA VAL A 52 -8.80 7.92 7.15
C VAL A 52 -7.69 7.85 8.18
N ARG A 53 -8.06 7.70 9.46
CA ARG A 53 -7.16 7.35 10.54
C ARG A 53 -7.29 5.85 10.79
N PRO A 54 -6.26 5.04 10.47
CA PRO A 54 -6.26 3.61 10.81
C PRO A 54 -6.47 3.41 12.31
N ALA A 55 -7.40 2.53 12.67
CA ALA A 55 -7.58 2.05 14.03
C ALA A 55 -6.79 0.75 14.25
N VAL A 56 -6.78 -0.11 13.23
CA VAL A 56 -6.01 -1.34 13.18
C VAL A 56 -5.66 -1.66 11.72
N THR A 57 -4.49 -2.27 11.53
CA THR A 57 -4.11 -2.94 10.28
C THR A 57 -3.69 -4.36 10.60
N GLY A 58 -4.15 -5.31 9.80
CA GLY A 58 -3.61 -6.67 9.80
C GLY A 58 -2.18 -6.70 9.24
N VAL A 59 -1.50 -7.80 9.53
CA VAL A 59 -0.19 -8.16 8.94
C VAL A 59 -0.41 -9.43 8.13
N CYS A 60 -0.29 -9.32 6.82
CA CYS A 60 -0.53 -10.43 5.91
C CYS A 60 0.73 -11.26 5.69
N GLY A 61 0.58 -12.48 5.16
CA GLY A 61 1.71 -13.29 4.72
C GLY A 61 2.56 -12.61 3.65
N SER A 62 1.97 -11.76 2.80
CA SER A 62 2.71 -10.95 1.82
C SER A 62 3.58 -9.88 2.49
N ASP A 63 3.10 -9.22 3.55
CA ASP A 63 3.91 -8.26 4.32
C ASP A 63 5.10 -8.97 4.98
N ILE A 64 4.87 -10.17 5.55
CA ILE A 64 5.94 -11.00 6.13
C ILE A 64 6.98 -11.36 5.06
N LYS A 65 6.55 -11.84 3.89
CA LYS A 65 7.47 -12.18 2.80
C LYS A 65 8.29 -10.99 2.33
N GLU A 66 7.69 -9.81 2.22
CA GLU A 66 8.43 -8.59 1.85
C GLU A 66 9.42 -8.19 2.96
N ILE A 67 9.01 -8.18 4.23
CA ILE A 67 9.89 -7.79 5.36
C ILE A 67 11.09 -8.74 5.50
N PHE A 68 10.85 -10.04 5.42
CA PHE A 68 11.88 -11.07 5.58
C PHE A 68 12.62 -11.40 4.27
N LEU A 69 12.31 -10.69 3.18
CA LEU A 69 12.93 -10.90 1.88
C LEU A 69 12.80 -12.35 1.37
N ASP A 70 11.69 -12.98 1.76
CA ASP A 70 11.28 -14.37 1.49
C ASP A 70 10.27 -14.42 0.32
N ALA A 71 10.49 -13.54 -0.65
CA ALA A 71 9.84 -13.56 -1.93
C ALA A 71 10.92 -13.68 -3.01
N ASP A 72 10.64 -14.52 -4.01
CA ASP A 72 11.51 -14.61 -5.17
C ASP A 72 11.58 -13.25 -5.89
N LEU A 73 12.77 -12.91 -6.39
CA LEU A 73 13.00 -11.63 -7.07
C LEU A 73 12.19 -11.51 -8.38
N ASP A 74 11.77 -12.63 -8.95
CA ASP A 74 10.94 -12.74 -10.15
C ASP A 74 9.44 -12.75 -9.85
N ASN A 75 9.02 -12.51 -8.60
CA ASN A 75 7.61 -12.42 -8.24
C ASN A 75 6.92 -11.35 -9.11
N PRO A 76 6.00 -11.74 -10.01
CA PRO A 76 5.37 -10.81 -10.94
C PRO A 76 4.52 -9.75 -10.23
N LEU A 77 4.04 -10.03 -9.00
CA LEU A 77 3.31 -9.06 -8.19
C LEU A 77 4.21 -7.91 -7.72
N ARG A 78 5.53 -8.09 -7.70
CA ARG A 78 6.48 -7.00 -7.40
C ARG A 78 6.43 -5.90 -8.45
N ALA A 79 6.13 -6.23 -9.71
CA ALA A 79 5.90 -5.24 -10.77
C ALA A 79 4.60 -4.46 -10.59
N LEU A 80 3.73 -4.92 -9.69
CA LEU A 80 2.46 -4.30 -9.34
C LEU A 80 2.51 -3.61 -7.97
N ILE A 81 3.72 -3.24 -7.52
CA ILE A 81 3.98 -2.46 -6.32
C ILE A 81 4.89 -1.29 -6.68
N SER A 82 4.51 -0.08 -6.29
CA SER A 82 5.40 1.09 -6.34
C SER A 82 6.27 1.17 -5.10
N PHE A 83 7.54 1.57 -5.24
CA PHE A 83 8.44 1.81 -4.11
C PHE A 83 8.91 3.27 -4.07
N PRO A 84 9.16 3.84 -2.88
CA PRO A 84 8.88 3.26 -1.56
C PRO A 84 7.36 3.15 -1.32
N HIS A 85 6.94 2.15 -0.53
CA HIS A 85 5.55 2.02 -0.11
C HIS A 85 5.42 1.92 1.40
N VAL A 86 4.26 2.30 1.91
CA VAL A 86 3.83 2.02 3.28
C VAL A 86 3.17 0.65 3.32
N LEU A 87 3.57 -0.19 4.28
CA LEU A 87 3.05 -1.55 4.44
C LEU A 87 1.65 -1.57 5.07
N GLY A 88 0.98 -2.71 4.92
CA GLY A 88 -0.38 -2.94 5.38
C GLY A 88 -1.42 -2.74 4.28
N HIS A 89 -2.38 -3.65 4.19
CA HIS A 89 -3.48 -3.60 3.22
C HIS A 89 -4.78 -4.21 3.77
N GLU A 90 -4.81 -4.44 5.09
CA GLU A 90 -5.91 -5.04 5.83
C GLU A 90 -6.40 -4.06 6.90
N VAL A 91 -6.99 -2.93 6.48
CA VAL A 91 -7.19 -1.76 7.35
C VAL A 91 -8.66 -1.55 7.73
N ALA A 92 -8.88 -1.35 9.02
CA ALA A 92 -10.10 -0.74 9.55
C ALA A 92 -9.78 0.64 10.14
N ALA A 93 -10.57 1.65 9.76
CA ALA A 93 -10.23 3.04 10.00
C ALA A 93 -11.47 3.91 10.28
N THR A 94 -11.23 5.14 10.71
CA THR A 94 -12.24 6.20 10.83
C THR A 94 -11.96 7.29 9.81
N VAL A 95 -12.98 7.72 9.07
CA VAL A 95 -12.86 8.88 8.15
C VAL A 95 -12.61 10.14 8.96
N ILE A 96 -11.53 10.87 8.64
CA ILE A 96 -11.16 12.13 9.31
C ILE A 96 -11.30 13.35 8.41
N GLU A 97 -11.24 13.14 7.09
CA GLU A 97 -11.42 14.18 6.08
C GLU A 97 -12.07 13.53 4.86
N ALA A 98 -13.03 14.23 4.24
CA ALA A 98 -13.67 13.79 3.01
C ALA A 98 -13.62 14.92 2.00
N GLY A 99 -13.20 14.62 0.77
CA GLY A 99 -13.19 15.58 -0.32
C GLY A 99 -14.62 16.05 -0.68
N PRO A 100 -14.75 17.21 -1.33
CA PRO A 100 -16.03 17.85 -1.59
C PRO A 100 -16.94 17.09 -2.56
N ALA A 101 -16.42 16.10 -3.31
CA ALA A 101 -17.20 15.23 -4.18
C ALA A 101 -17.60 13.90 -3.52
N VAL A 102 -17.14 13.60 -2.30
CA VAL A 102 -17.50 12.38 -1.57
C VAL A 102 -18.98 12.42 -1.17
N ARG A 103 -19.72 11.34 -1.43
CA ARG A 103 -21.16 11.22 -1.11
C ARG A 103 -21.53 10.02 -0.23
N ARG A 104 -20.67 8.99 -0.19
CA ARG A 104 -21.00 7.69 0.42
C ARG A 104 -20.65 7.60 1.91
N VAL A 105 -19.66 8.37 2.36
CA VAL A 105 -19.16 8.37 3.74
C VAL A 105 -18.89 9.81 4.18
N ARG A 106 -18.82 10.04 5.49
CA ARG A 106 -18.52 11.34 6.10
C ARG A 106 -17.57 11.20 7.28
N GLY A 107 -17.03 12.33 7.75
CA GLY A 107 -16.17 12.38 8.93
C GLY A 107 -16.82 11.67 10.14
N GLY A 108 -16.05 10.81 10.80
CA GLY A 108 -16.49 9.99 11.93
C GLY A 108 -16.97 8.58 11.56
N ASP A 109 -17.27 8.30 10.28
CA ASP A 109 -17.69 6.96 9.87
C ASP A 109 -16.54 5.95 10.02
N ARG A 110 -16.89 4.73 10.42
CA ARG A 110 -15.96 3.59 10.44
C ARG A 110 -16.02 2.87 9.10
N VAL A 111 -14.86 2.61 8.52
CA VAL A 111 -14.71 2.00 7.19
C VAL A 111 -13.71 0.86 7.22
N ALA A 112 -13.94 -0.15 6.39
CA ALA A 112 -12.92 -1.10 5.96
C ALA A 112 -12.34 -0.60 4.64
N VAL A 113 -11.01 -0.54 4.52
CA VAL A 113 -10.34 -0.03 3.32
C VAL A 113 -10.13 -1.20 2.35
N SER A 114 -10.73 -1.12 1.16
CA SER A 114 -10.37 -2.01 0.06
C SER A 114 -9.01 -1.57 -0.48
N PRO A 115 -8.02 -2.48 -0.59
CA PRO A 115 -6.69 -2.10 -1.06
C PRO A 115 -6.64 -1.87 -2.58
N TRP A 116 -7.60 -2.42 -3.33
CA TRP A 116 -7.61 -2.37 -4.78
C TRP A 116 -7.81 -0.95 -5.31
N LEU A 117 -6.98 -0.56 -6.27
CA LEU A 117 -7.07 0.71 -7.02
C LEU A 117 -7.50 0.47 -8.49
N PRO A 118 -8.79 0.13 -8.74
CA PRO A 118 -9.30 -0.18 -10.08
C PRO A 118 -9.48 1.07 -10.96
N CYS A 119 -10.01 0.88 -12.18
CA CYS A 119 -10.17 1.94 -13.19
C CYS A 119 -10.83 3.22 -12.65
N GLU A 120 -11.95 3.11 -11.94
CA GLU A 120 -12.68 4.26 -11.37
C GLU A 120 -11.79 5.06 -10.40
N VAL A 121 -11.08 4.36 -9.51
CA VAL A 121 -10.15 5.00 -8.56
C VAL A 121 -8.99 5.67 -9.28
N ARG A 122 -8.60 5.20 -10.47
CA ARG A 122 -7.55 5.79 -11.32
C ARG A 122 -8.06 6.86 -12.30
N GLY A 123 -9.35 7.19 -12.26
CA GLY A 123 -9.95 8.16 -13.18
C GLY A 123 -10.02 7.69 -14.64
N LEU A 124 -10.07 6.38 -14.86
CA LEU A 124 -10.06 5.74 -16.17
C LEU A 124 -11.43 5.15 -16.52
N PRO A 125 -11.76 5.03 -17.83
CA PRO A 125 -12.89 4.21 -18.27
C PRO A 125 -12.79 2.78 -17.73
N LEU A 126 -13.94 2.17 -17.43
CA LEU A 126 -13.98 0.80 -16.91
C LEU A 126 -13.44 -0.19 -17.96
N CYS A 127 -12.52 -1.06 -17.54
CA CYS A 127 -12.14 -2.23 -18.33
C CYS A 127 -13.18 -3.36 -18.17
N ARG A 128 -13.06 -4.41 -18.99
CA ARG A 128 -14.01 -5.54 -19.01
C ARG A 128 -14.24 -6.18 -17.64
N TYR A 129 -13.23 -6.21 -16.77
CA TYR A 129 -13.33 -6.78 -15.42
C TYR A 129 -13.99 -5.81 -14.44
N CYS A 130 -13.67 -4.51 -14.53
CA CYS A 130 -14.31 -3.50 -13.70
C CYS A 130 -15.80 -3.35 -14.04
N GLU A 131 -16.19 -3.50 -15.30
CA GLU A 131 -17.60 -3.53 -15.72
C GLU A 131 -18.39 -4.70 -15.10
N GLN A 132 -17.71 -5.83 -14.85
CA GLN A 132 -18.29 -7.02 -14.23
C GLN A 132 -18.25 -6.99 -12.69
N GLY A 133 -17.59 -5.99 -12.10
CA GLY A 133 -17.36 -5.90 -10.65
C GLY A 133 -16.14 -6.69 -10.16
N ASP A 134 -15.37 -7.30 -11.05
CA ASP A 134 -14.16 -8.07 -10.75
C ASP A 134 -12.93 -7.14 -10.58
N PHE A 135 -12.99 -6.22 -9.61
CA PHE A 135 -12.00 -5.16 -9.45
C PHE A 135 -10.57 -5.64 -9.19
N SER A 136 -10.40 -6.85 -8.62
CA SER A 136 -9.09 -7.48 -8.40
C SER A 136 -8.39 -7.91 -9.69
N LEU A 137 -9.13 -8.01 -10.80
CA LEU A 137 -8.63 -8.37 -12.13
C LEU A 137 -8.48 -7.15 -13.04
N CYS A 138 -8.46 -5.94 -12.49
CA CYS A 138 -8.34 -4.71 -13.28
C CYS A 138 -7.09 -4.72 -14.18
N ASP A 139 -7.29 -4.56 -15.49
CA ASP A 139 -6.20 -4.44 -16.48
C ASP A 139 -5.32 -3.19 -16.31
N ASN A 140 -5.80 -2.20 -15.55
CA ASN A 140 -5.25 -0.84 -15.52
C ASN A 140 -4.49 -0.50 -14.22
N PHE A 141 -3.94 -1.48 -13.50
CA PHE A 141 -3.20 -1.21 -12.26
C PHE A 141 -1.92 -0.37 -12.44
N THR A 142 -1.40 -0.21 -13.66
CA THR A 142 -0.11 0.46 -13.91
C THR A 142 -0.23 1.79 -14.66
N VAL A 143 -1.45 2.25 -14.93
CA VAL A 143 -1.74 3.47 -15.70
C VAL A 143 -2.59 4.45 -14.90
N GLY A 144 -2.61 5.73 -15.31
CA GLY A 144 -3.39 6.79 -14.67
C GLY A 144 -2.56 7.76 -13.82
N ASP A 145 -3.24 8.46 -12.92
CA ASP A 145 -2.70 9.54 -12.07
C ASP A 145 -2.15 9.05 -10.71
N ILE A 146 -2.27 7.75 -10.43
CA ILE A 146 -1.75 7.09 -9.24
C ILE A 146 -0.58 6.21 -9.62
N ALA A 147 0.43 6.16 -8.76
CA ALA A 147 1.61 5.31 -8.93
C ALA A 147 1.21 3.86 -9.30
N PRO A 148 1.99 3.19 -10.18
CA PRO A 148 1.69 1.83 -10.59
C PRO A 148 1.55 0.86 -9.42
N GLY A 149 0.48 0.08 -9.41
CA GLY A 149 0.30 -1.01 -8.48
C GLY A 149 -1.15 -1.25 -8.07
N MET A 150 -1.36 -2.41 -7.46
CA MET A 150 -2.68 -2.84 -6.99
C MET A 150 -3.16 -2.00 -5.80
N HIS A 151 -2.23 -1.51 -4.99
CA HIS A 151 -2.40 -0.60 -3.85
C HIS A 151 -1.21 0.37 -3.77
N ALA A 152 -1.41 1.58 -3.27
CA ALA A 152 -0.38 2.63 -3.22
C ALA A 152 0.42 2.68 -1.89
N GLY A 153 0.27 1.65 -1.05
CA GLY A 153 0.58 1.78 0.39
C GLY A 153 -0.41 2.70 1.09
N ASN A 154 -0.56 2.56 2.41
CA ASN A 154 -1.51 3.37 3.20
C ASN A 154 -0.98 4.73 3.60
#